data_AF-A0A2T8IPC6-F1
#
_entry.id   AF-A0A2T8IPC6-F1
#
_cell.length_a   1.000
_cell.length_b   1.000
_cell.length_c   1.000
_cell.angle_alpha   90.00
_cell.angle_beta   90.00
_cell.angle_gamma   90.00
#
_symmetry.space_group_name_H-M   'P 1'
#
loop_
_entity.id
_entity.type
_entity.pdbx_description
1 polymer ?
#
loop_
_entity_poly.entity_id
_entity_poly.type
_entity_poly.pdbx_seq_one_letter_code
_entity_poly.pdbx_strand_id
1 'polypeptide(L)'
;MHAFQPTFQGNMAKDGNFLLEMMKHRHPMSSNFPTILLFTFILFAASLAAADAKDTLLSGQCISGNETLISKSGVFELGFFAYDGWYKYNLGIRYKNLVERTPVFLVQYPTHFSIGAPLCFLKDKLYTIGDHYPSENVLWSSEGNGSAASVAILLDTGNFVVRDEMNPSVVMWQSFDYQGTGDALQPGAWIASDTVTGASIMTNTNDFFPYYCTLQIDKRRKRGFAINVGGSYDFGGASYGYHGTFPDWMVTYKEGVDSVQLNVPKSPNAIEFLKLELGQVSFLRWSGNGTFGTWQPLWSFPSSCSLSPFICGAFGACTQAGKCRCIDGCKPTLADEWDLGRFTSGCSSIHPMKCDAENSFTTDTFVLLDNLQGLPVSEYARDEPATSSEECKSACLSSCYCTAYSYNSGCKIWQFKLHNLSLADSPPYSSI
;
A
#
# COMPACT_ATOMS: atom_id res chain seq x y z
N MET A 1 33.37 39.34 50.96
CA MET A 1 33.84 40.71 50.66
C MET A 1 35.10 40.62 49.80
N HIS A 2 35.36 41.67 49.02
CA HIS A 2 36.52 41.92 48.14
C HIS A 2 37.84 41.27 48.59
N ALA A 3 38.58 40.55 47.75
CA ALA A 3 39.38 41.06 46.62
C ALA A 3 40.42 42.12 47.04
N PHE A 4 41.72 41.78 47.03
CA PHE A 4 42.65 42.28 46.01
C PHE A 4 44.05 41.62 46.09
N GLN A 5 44.73 41.67 44.95
CA GLN A 5 46.12 41.32 44.64
C GLN A 5 47.12 42.27 45.36
N PRO A 6 48.44 41.98 45.44
CA PRO A 6 49.31 42.14 44.26
C PRO A 6 50.48 41.14 44.07
N THR A 7 50.96 41.13 42.84
CA THR A 7 52.18 40.50 42.30
C THR A 7 53.48 41.21 42.72
N PHE A 8 54.64 40.52 42.69
CA PHE A 8 55.80 40.94 41.88
C PHE A 8 56.84 39.80 41.66
N GLN A 9 57.76 40.03 40.72
CA GLN A 9 58.65 39.08 40.02
C GLN A 9 59.85 38.54 40.84
N GLY A 10 60.49 37.43 40.40
CA GLY A 10 61.83 37.04 40.94
C GLY A 10 62.42 35.68 40.55
N ASN A 11 62.88 35.53 39.30
CA ASN A 11 63.73 34.49 38.68
C ASN A 11 64.43 33.33 39.49
N MET A 12 64.24 32.11 38.95
CA MET A 12 65.23 31.05 38.61
C MET A 12 66.15 30.36 39.66
N ALA A 13 65.99 29.01 39.71
CA ALA A 13 67.04 27.96 39.78
C ALA A 13 67.90 27.87 41.07
N LYS A 14 68.40 26.72 41.55
CA LYS A 14 68.37 25.26 41.25
C LYS A 14 68.98 24.60 42.54
N ASP A 15 68.85 23.33 42.95
CA ASP A 15 68.69 22.01 42.32
C ASP A 15 68.05 21.04 43.34
N GLY A 16 67.62 19.84 42.92
CA GLY A 16 67.11 18.81 43.83
C GLY A 16 66.68 17.50 43.15
N ASN A 17 67.64 16.62 42.87
CA ASN A 17 67.40 15.34 42.18
C ASN A 17 66.51 14.36 42.97
N PHE A 18 65.32 14.02 42.45
CA PHE A 18 64.59 12.81 42.87
C PHE A 18 63.74 12.12 41.77
N LEU A 19 63.47 12.78 40.63
CA LEU A 19 62.53 12.26 39.62
C LEU A 19 63.16 11.37 38.52
N LEU A 20 64.47 11.13 38.53
CA LEU A 20 65.17 10.50 37.39
C LEU A 20 65.23 8.95 37.42
N GLU A 21 64.87 8.29 38.52
CA GLU A 21 64.96 6.81 38.60
C GLU A 21 63.68 6.05 38.22
N MET A 22 62.49 6.65 38.29
CA MET A 22 61.24 5.92 38.00
C MET A 22 60.90 5.74 36.50
N MET A 23 61.79 6.12 35.57
CA MET A 23 61.56 6.03 34.12
C MET A 23 62.38 4.94 33.39
N LYS A 24 62.74 3.83 34.05
CA LYS A 24 63.58 2.78 33.42
C LYS A 24 62.89 1.48 32.99
N HIS A 25 61.62 1.24 33.33
CA HIS A 25 60.85 0.09 32.83
C HIS A 25 59.45 0.46 32.32
N ARG A 26 59.40 1.10 31.14
CA ARG A 26 58.26 0.94 30.23
C ARG A 26 58.62 -0.13 29.21
N HIS A 27 57.97 -1.29 29.27
CA HIS A 27 57.97 -2.20 28.12
C HIS A 27 57.32 -1.49 26.92
N PRO A 28 57.88 -1.60 25.70
CA PRO A 28 57.24 -1.05 24.53
C PRO A 28 55.93 -1.79 24.28
N MET A 29 54.79 -1.10 24.42
CA MET A 29 53.55 -1.59 23.82
C MET A 29 53.79 -1.71 22.32
N SER A 30 53.56 -2.92 21.78
CA SER A 30 53.64 -3.21 20.35
C SER A 30 52.88 -2.14 19.55
N SER A 31 53.45 -1.65 18.45
CA SER A 31 52.80 -0.65 17.58
C SER A 31 51.47 -1.14 16.98
N ASN A 32 51.15 -2.43 17.15
CA ASN A 32 49.90 -3.03 16.72
C ASN A 32 48.76 -2.89 17.75
N PHE A 33 49.02 -2.42 18.96
CA PHE A 33 47.98 -2.27 20.00
C PHE A 33 46.82 -1.33 19.59
N PRO A 34 47.06 -0.11 19.06
CA PRO A 34 45.96 0.77 18.64
C PRO A 34 45.23 0.25 17.40
N THR A 35 45.90 -0.45 16.48
CA THR A 35 45.26 -1.08 15.32
C THR A 35 44.43 -2.29 15.71
N ILE A 36 44.85 -3.09 16.69
CA ILE A 36 44.04 -4.19 17.24
C ILE A 36 42.79 -3.63 17.93
N LEU A 37 42.92 -2.57 18.74
CA LEU A 37 41.78 -1.88 19.37
C LEU A 37 40.81 -1.27 18.33
N LEU A 38 41.32 -0.71 17.24
CA LEU A 38 40.50 -0.20 16.14
C LEU A 38 39.77 -1.35 15.42
N PHE A 39 40.47 -2.47 15.14
CA PHE A 39 39.86 -3.65 14.53
C PHE A 39 38.81 -4.31 15.42
N THR A 40 39.04 -4.44 16.73
CA THR A 40 38.01 -4.96 17.65
C THR A 40 36.84 -4.00 17.78
N PHE A 41 37.06 -2.68 17.78
CA PHE A 41 35.97 -1.70 17.78
C PHE A 41 35.17 -1.73 16.46
N ILE A 42 35.82 -1.91 15.31
CA ILE A 42 35.15 -2.09 14.01
C ILE A 42 34.36 -3.41 13.97
N LEU A 43 34.92 -4.52 14.47
CA LEU A 43 34.22 -5.81 14.56
C LEU A 43 33.04 -5.75 15.53
N PHE A 44 33.19 -5.05 16.66
CA PHE A 44 32.12 -4.86 17.63
C PHE A 44 31.02 -3.93 17.09
N ALA A 45 31.38 -2.84 16.42
CA ALA A 45 30.45 -1.97 15.71
C ALA A 45 29.75 -2.69 14.54
N ALA A 46 30.45 -3.57 13.82
CA ALA A 46 29.84 -4.43 12.80
C ALA A 46 28.88 -5.45 13.40
N SER A 47 29.18 -6.01 14.59
CA SER A 47 28.24 -6.88 15.32
C SER A 47 27.03 -6.13 15.90
N LEU A 48 27.15 -4.82 16.18
CA LEU A 48 26.05 -3.95 16.57
C LEU A 48 25.24 -3.43 15.36
N ALA A 49 25.85 -3.35 14.17
CA ALA A 49 25.21 -2.99 12.92
C ALA A 49 24.53 -4.18 12.21
N ALA A 50 24.92 -5.41 12.56
CA ALA A 50 24.23 -6.64 12.18
C ALA A 50 23.05 -6.90 13.14
N ALA A 51 22.00 -6.10 13.03
CA ALA A 51 20.68 -6.55 13.47
C ALA A 51 20.30 -7.75 12.60
N ASP A 52 20.36 -8.95 13.16
CA ASP A 52 20.11 -10.18 12.41
C ASP A 52 18.70 -10.14 11.81
N ALA A 53 18.59 -10.43 10.51
CA ALA A 53 17.35 -10.26 9.76
C ALA A 53 16.39 -11.39 10.15
N LYS A 54 15.56 -11.11 11.16
CA LYS A 54 14.74 -12.11 11.82
C LYS A 54 13.55 -12.51 10.93
N ASP A 55 13.54 -13.75 10.48
CA ASP A 55 12.40 -14.35 9.75
C ASP A 55 11.35 -14.96 10.70
N THR A 56 11.73 -15.23 11.95
CA THR A 56 10.99 -16.09 12.89
C THR A 56 10.67 -15.39 14.21
N LEU A 57 9.45 -15.56 14.73
CA LEU A 57 9.07 -15.30 16.12
C LEU A 57 8.95 -16.62 16.88
N LEU A 58 9.75 -16.74 17.93
CA LEU A 58 9.62 -17.78 18.95
C LEU A 58 8.61 -17.35 20.02
N SER A 59 8.09 -18.31 20.78
CA SER A 59 7.10 -18.05 21.82
C SER A 59 7.61 -17.05 22.87
N GLY A 60 6.82 -16.01 23.14
CA GLY A 60 7.19 -14.89 24.03
C GLY A 60 7.84 -13.70 23.32
N GLN A 61 8.02 -13.74 21.99
CA GLN A 61 8.62 -12.65 21.21
C GLN A 61 7.57 -11.83 20.46
N CYS A 62 7.87 -10.56 20.23
CA CYS A 62 7.02 -9.62 19.48
C CYS A 62 7.84 -8.82 18.46
N ILE A 63 7.15 -8.14 17.56
CA ILE A 63 7.60 -6.94 16.84
C ILE A 63 6.61 -5.79 17.14
N SER A 64 7.06 -4.53 17.15
CA SER A 64 6.17 -3.37 17.27
C SER A 64 6.70 -2.13 16.53
N GLY A 65 5.81 -1.16 16.26
CA GLY A 65 6.20 0.07 15.57
C GLY A 65 6.76 -0.18 14.18
N ASN A 66 8.01 0.25 13.96
CA ASN A 66 8.72 0.08 12.69
C ASN A 66 9.53 -1.22 12.60
N GLU A 67 9.46 -2.10 13.62
CA GLU A 67 10.10 -3.42 13.56
C GLU A 67 9.39 -4.31 12.54
N THR A 68 10.17 -5.10 11.80
CA THR A 68 9.67 -6.01 10.77
C THR A 68 10.30 -7.39 10.90
N LEU A 69 9.56 -8.43 10.52
CA LEU A 69 10.17 -9.70 10.14
C LEU A 69 10.59 -9.64 8.67
N ILE A 70 11.71 -10.25 8.34
CA ILE A 70 12.29 -10.24 7.00
C ILE A 70 12.50 -11.69 6.58
N SER A 71 11.94 -12.10 5.44
CA SER A 71 12.17 -13.43 4.86
C SER A 71 13.68 -13.69 4.68
N LYS A 72 14.10 -14.95 4.78
CA LYS A 72 15.51 -15.35 4.73
C LYS A 72 16.26 -14.89 3.46
N SER A 73 15.55 -14.82 2.34
CA SER A 73 16.01 -14.29 1.04
C SER A 73 16.07 -12.77 0.97
N GLY A 74 15.50 -12.05 1.94
CA GLY A 74 15.38 -10.59 1.97
C GLY A 74 14.34 -10.01 1.01
N VAL A 75 13.54 -10.84 0.34
CA VAL A 75 12.57 -10.41 -0.68
C VAL A 75 11.31 -9.80 -0.05
N PHE A 76 10.78 -10.45 0.98
CA PHE A 76 9.57 -10.04 1.70
C PHE A 76 9.89 -9.50 3.08
N GLU A 77 9.10 -8.53 3.53
CA GLU A 77 9.02 -8.09 4.92
C GLU A 77 7.57 -8.05 5.42
N LEU A 78 7.38 -8.34 6.70
CA LEU A 78 6.12 -8.32 7.42
C LEU A 78 6.18 -7.29 8.54
N GLY A 79 5.13 -6.48 8.68
CA GLY A 79 5.01 -5.49 9.74
C GLY A 79 3.71 -4.70 9.64
N PHE A 80 3.64 -3.60 10.39
CA PHE A 80 2.51 -2.68 10.36
C PHE A 80 2.75 -1.60 9.31
N PHE A 81 1.90 -1.55 8.28
CA PHE A 81 2.05 -0.64 7.15
C PHE A 81 0.79 0.19 6.94
N ALA A 82 0.96 1.43 6.50
CA ALA A 82 -0.15 2.26 6.03
C ALA A 82 -0.78 1.59 4.81
N TYR A 83 -2.09 1.32 4.87
CA TYR A 83 -2.84 0.61 3.83
C TYR A 83 -3.76 1.53 3.03
N ASP A 84 -4.24 2.61 3.66
CA ASP A 84 -5.30 3.49 3.15
C ASP A 84 -4.90 4.98 3.07
N GLY A 85 -3.71 5.36 3.57
CA GLY A 85 -3.28 6.76 3.68
C GLY A 85 -3.95 7.56 4.81
N TRP A 86 -4.92 6.99 5.53
CA TRP A 86 -5.70 7.64 6.59
C TRP A 86 -5.13 7.41 8.00
N TYR A 87 -3.81 7.51 8.18
CA TYR A 87 -3.10 7.30 9.46
C TYR A 87 -3.37 5.95 10.17
N LYS A 88 -3.92 4.96 9.46
CA LYS A 88 -4.31 3.66 10.01
C LYS A 88 -3.39 2.57 9.46
N TYR A 89 -2.80 1.81 10.37
CA TYR A 89 -1.86 0.75 10.02
C TYR A 89 -2.59 -0.58 9.96
N ASN A 90 -2.27 -1.41 8.97
CA ASN A 90 -2.70 -2.81 8.91
C ASN A 90 -1.47 -3.71 9.04
N LEU A 91 -1.66 -4.89 9.64
CA LEU A 91 -0.64 -5.93 9.61
C LEU A 91 -0.61 -6.57 8.21
N GLY A 92 0.54 -6.54 7.54
CA GLY A 92 0.68 -7.01 6.18
C GLY A 92 2.09 -7.39 5.78
N ILE A 93 2.22 -7.87 4.55
CA ILE A 93 3.47 -8.28 3.90
C ILE A 93 3.66 -7.43 2.64
N ARG A 94 4.90 -7.05 2.32
CA ARG A 94 5.24 -6.38 1.06
C ARG A 94 6.62 -6.80 0.56
N TYR A 95 6.96 -6.48 -0.69
CA TYR A 95 8.33 -6.70 -1.16
C TYR A 95 9.25 -5.61 -0.59
N LYS A 96 10.22 -6.03 0.23
CA LYS A 96 11.11 -5.16 1.01
C LYS A 96 11.85 -4.13 0.16
N ASN A 97 12.33 -4.52 -1.01
CA ASN A 97 13.14 -3.67 -1.88
C ASN A 97 12.32 -2.70 -2.76
N LEU A 98 10.99 -2.61 -2.57
CA LEU A 98 10.07 -1.82 -3.38
C LEU A 98 9.11 -0.94 -2.54
N VAL A 99 9.47 -0.62 -1.29
CA VAL A 99 8.66 0.05 -0.25
C VAL A 99 7.59 1.03 -0.74
N GLU A 100 7.95 2.03 -1.57
CA GLU A 100 7.04 3.11 -2.02
C GLU A 100 6.09 2.70 -3.16
N ARG A 101 6.30 1.53 -3.76
CA ARG A 101 5.63 1.09 -5.00
C ARG A 101 4.89 -0.23 -4.87
N THR A 102 4.97 -0.89 -3.72
CA THR A 102 4.29 -2.18 -3.51
C THR A 102 2.98 -2.06 -2.76
N PRO A 103 1.97 -2.89 -3.13
CA PRO A 103 0.82 -3.08 -2.26
C PRO A 103 1.24 -3.73 -0.93
N VAL A 104 0.37 -3.61 0.05
CA VAL A 104 0.47 -4.33 1.32
C VAL A 104 -0.50 -5.51 1.26
N PHE A 105 0.04 -6.73 1.21
CA PHE A 105 -0.73 -7.97 1.25
C PHE A 105 -1.19 -8.22 2.68
N LEU A 106 -2.49 -8.05 2.96
CA LEU A 106 -3.05 -8.21 4.29
C LEU A 106 -2.96 -9.66 4.79
N VAL A 107 -2.44 -9.89 5.99
CA VAL A 107 -2.35 -11.25 6.57
C VAL A 107 -3.60 -11.67 7.35
N GLN A 108 -4.60 -10.80 7.41
CA GLN A 108 -5.85 -10.93 8.15
C GLN A 108 -6.92 -10.04 7.48
N TYR A 109 -8.18 -10.13 7.92
CA TYR A 109 -9.21 -9.17 7.51
C TYR A 109 -8.79 -7.71 7.83
N PRO A 110 -9.15 -6.71 7.00
CA PRO A 110 -8.78 -5.31 7.24
C PRO A 110 -9.12 -4.85 8.66
N THR A 111 -8.12 -4.38 9.43
CA THR A 111 -8.30 -3.87 10.80
C THR A 111 -7.35 -2.71 11.03
N HIS A 112 -7.88 -1.63 11.59
CA HIS A 112 -7.10 -0.41 11.81
C HIS A 112 -6.37 -0.46 13.15
N PHE A 113 -5.06 -0.64 13.09
CA PHE A 113 -4.16 -0.57 14.23
C PHE A 113 -3.55 0.84 14.40
N SER A 114 -3.22 1.17 15.64
CA SER A 114 -2.32 2.28 15.96
C SER A 114 -0.88 1.93 15.56
N ILE A 115 -0.05 2.95 15.37
CA ILE A 115 1.38 2.78 15.05
C ILE A 115 2.17 2.06 16.17
N GLY A 116 1.65 2.03 17.40
CA GLY A 116 2.29 1.36 18.54
C GLY A 116 1.95 -0.12 18.71
N ALA A 117 0.95 -0.64 17.98
CA ALA A 117 0.43 -1.99 18.18
C ALA A 117 1.53 -3.05 17.98
N PRO A 118 1.72 -3.98 18.92
CA PRO A 118 2.64 -5.10 18.75
C PRO A 118 1.98 -6.27 18.01
N LEU A 119 2.76 -7.03 17.26
CA LEU A 119 2.45 -8.41 16.91
C LEU A 119 3.31 -9.34 17.77
N CYS A 120 2.68 -10.09 18.67
CA CYS A 120 3.34 -11.04 19.55
C CYS A 120 2.98 -12.48 19.19
N PHE A 121 3.96 -13.39 19.21
CA PHE A 121 3.71 -14.83 19.19
C PHE A 121 3.79 -15.36 20.62
N LEU A 122 2.66 -15.76 21.19
CA LEU A 122 2.53 -16.14 22.61
C LEU A 122 1.93 -17.55 22.72
N LYS A 123 2.67 -18.44 23.40
CA LYS A 123 2.38 -19.88 23.50
C LYS A 123 2.34 -20.55 22.13
N ASP A 124 1.18 -20.50 21.50
CA ASP A 124 0.77 -21.27 20.33
C ASP A 124 0.08 -20.41 19.24
N LYS A 125 -0.07 -19.09 19.46
CA LYS A 125 -0.81 -18.17 18.57
C LYS A 125 -0.15 -16.80 18.41
N LEU A 126 -0.50 -16.13 17.33
CA LEU A 126 -0.21 -14.72 17.09
C LEU A 126 -1.30 -13.85 17.72
N TYR A 127 -0.92 -12.69 18.24
CA TYR A 127 -1.81 -11.70 18.85
C TYR A 127 -1.38 -10.28 18.49
N THR A 128 -2.36 -9.39 18.26
CA THR A 128 -2.16 -7.94 18.33
C THR A 128 -3.00 -7.34 19.44
N ILE A 129 -2.42 -6.45 20.25
CA ILE A 129 -3.03 -5.90 21.47
C ILE A 129 -3.16 -4.37 21.31
N GLY A 130 -4.23 -3.78 21.82
CA GLY A 130 -4.47 -2.33 21.71
C GLY A 130 -3.77 -1.49 22.79
N ASP A 131 -3.24 -0.33 22.39
CA ASP A 131 -2.40 0.54 23.24
C ASP A 131 -3.14 1.18 24.45
N HIS A 132 -4.48 1.20 24.47
CA HIS A 132 -5.23 2.15 25.31
C HIS A 132 -5.76 1.63 26.66
N TYR A 133 -5.69 0.33 26.96
CA TYR A 133 -6.00 -0.18 28.31
C TYR A 133 -5.11 -1.39 28.66
N PRO A 134 -4.45 -1.41 29.85
CA PRO A 134 -3.42 -2.41 30.20
C PRO A 134 -3.97 -3.80 30.59
N SER A 135 -5.21 -4.13 30.19
CA SER A 135 -5.81 -5.46 30.38
C SER A 135 -6.85 -5.77 29.30
N GLU A 136 -6.68 -6.92 28.64
CA GLU A 136 -7.69 -7.71 27.90
C GLU A 136 -8.13 -7.31 26.49
N ASN A 137 -7.77 -6.14 25.94
CA ASN A 137 -8.13 -5.80 24.54
C ASN A 137 -7.19 -6.42 23.49
N VAL A 138 -7.36 -7.71 23.22
CA VAL A 138 -6.86 -8.38 22.01
C VAL A 138 -7.65 -7.84 20.80
N LEU A 139 -6.95 -7.19 19.86
CA LEU A 139 -7.55 -6.65 18.65
C LEU A 139 -7.69 -7.69 17.53
N TRP A 140 -6.74 -8.64 17.48
CA TRP A 140 -6.77 -9.79 16.58
C TRP A 140 -5.91 -10.93 17.14
N SER A 141 -6.23 -12.17 16.75
CA SER A 141 -5.41 -13.34 16.99
C SER A 141 -5.52 -14.34 15.84
N SER A 142 -4.47 -15.10 15.56
CA SER A 142 -4.50 -16.16 14.55
C SER A 142 -5.51 -17.26 14.90
N GLU A 143 -6.23 -17.74 13.88
CA GLU A 143 -7.04 -18.95 13.96
C GLU A 143 -6.17 -20.21 14.11
N GLY A 144 -6.79 -21.35 14.44
CA GLY A 144 -6.09 -22.59 14.78
C GLY A 144 -5.45 -22.54 16.17
N ASN A 145 -4.99 -23.69 16.67
CA ASN A 145 -4.20 -23.81 17.89
C ASN A 145 -2.86 -24.47 17.52
N GLY A 146 -1.75 -23.81 17.87
CA GLY A 146 -0.42 -24.40 17.73
C GLY A 146 -0.12 -25.43 18.84
N SER A 147 1.15 -25.80 18.93
CA SER A 147 1.74 -26.53 20.04
C SER A 147 2.78 -25.64 20.76
N ALA A 148 3.26 -26.07 21.92
CA ALA A 148 4.40 -25.40 22.57
C ALA A 148 5.73 -25.50 21.78
N ALA A 149 5.76 -26.32 20.73
CA ALA A 149 6.86 -26.44 19.77
C ALA A 149 6.54 -25.77 18.42
N SER A 150 5.52 -24.90 18.38
CA SER A 150 5.22 -24.10 17.18
C SER A 150 6.09 -22.84 17.12
N VAL A 151 6.35 -22.40 15.90
CA VAL A 151 7.03 -21.14 15.59
C VAL A 151 6.24 -20.37 14.53
N ALA A 152 6.28 -19.04 14.58
CA ALA A 152 5.73 -18.18 13.54
C ALA A 152 6.86 -17.69 12.63
N ILE A 153 6.81 -17.96 11.33
CA ILE A 153 7.94 -17.72 10.40
C ILE A 153 7.47 -17.15 9.06
N LEU A 154 8.19 -16.14 8.57
CA LEU A 154 8.00 -15.53 7.25
C LEU A 154 8.86 -16.27 6.21
N LEU A 155 8.20 -17.09 5.39
CA LEU A 155 8.87 -17.90 4.38
C LEU A 155 9.32 -17.05 3.16
N ASP A 156 10.28 -17.57 2.40
CA ASP A 156 10.76 -16.97 1.13
C ASP A 156 9.70 -16.92 0.01
N THR A 157 8.55 -17.56 0.22
CA THR A 157 7.36 -17.42 -0.64
C THR A 157 6.52 -16.19 -0.31
N GLY A 158 6.86 -15.44 0.75
CA GLY A 158 6.03 -14.38 1.30
C GLY A 158 4.85 -14.90 2.13
N ASN A 159 4.76 -16.21 2.41
CA ASN A 159 3.76 -16.76 3.32
C ASN A 159 4.29 -16.68 4.77
N PHE A 160 3.62 -15.90 5.62
CA PHE A 160 3.80 -15.98 7.06
C PHE A 160 2.96 -17.12 7.63
N VAL A 161 3.58 -18.04 8.36
CA VAL A 161 2.92 -19.26 8.85
C VAL A 161 3.20 -19.49 10.34
N VAL A 162 2.21 -20.02 11.06
CA VAL A 162 2.42 -20.71 12.34
C VAL A 162 2.46 -22.21 12.04
N ARG A 163 3.58 -22.85 12.34
CA ARG A 163 3.82 -24.27 12.06
C ARG A 163 4.60 -24.94 13.19
N ASP A 164 4.57 -26.27 13.21
CA ASP A 164 5.47 -27.03 14.09
C ASP A 164 6.94 -26.83 13.68
N GLU A 165 7.81 -26.65 14.66
CA GLU A 165 9.25 -26.45 14.45
C GLU A 165 9.92 -27.72 13.92
N MET A 166 9.56 -28.87 14.50
CA MET A 166 10.17 -30.19 14.23
C MET A 166 9.57 -30.87 13.00
N ASN A 167 8.30 -30.60 12.68
CA ASN A 167 7.63 -31.09 11.48
C ASN A 167 7.02 -29.93 10.65
N PRO A 168 7.82 -29.27 9.79
CA PRO A 168 7.37 -28.10 9.01
C PRO A 168 6.14 -28.32 8.12
N SER A 169 5.76 -29.57 7.85
CA SER A 169 4.56 -29.94 7.09
C SER A 169 3.25 -29.70 7.87
N VAL A 170 3.32 -29.57 9.20
CA VAL A 170 2.17 -29.29 10.06
C VAL A 170 2.04 -27.77 10.23
N VAL A 171 1.25 -27.16 9.35
CA VAL A 171 0.90 -25.74 9.41
C VAL A 171 -0.44 -25.60 10.13
N MET A 172 -0.49 -24.78 11.18
CA MET A 172 -1.71 -24.52 11.97
C MET A 172 -2.43 -23.25 11.53
N TRP A 173 -1.70 -22.28 10.96
CA TRP A 173 -2.23 -21.04 10.41
C TRP A 173 -1.29 -20.49 9.32
N GLN A 174 -1.85 -19.83 8.30
CA GLN A 174 -1.06 -19.17 7.26
C GLN A 174 -1.72 -17.90 6.71
N SER A 175 -0.89 -16.91 6.37
CA SER A 175 -1.33 -15.63 5.80
C SER A 175 -1.97 -15.73 4.42
N PHE A 176 -1.58 -16.73 3.61
CA PHE A 176 -2.06 -16.93 2.24
C PHE A 176 -3.59 -17.17 2.13
N ASP A 177 -4.25 -17.56 3.22
CA ASP A 177 -5.69 -17.81 3.25
C ASP A 177 -6.50 -16.51 3.46
N TYR A 178 -5.85 -15.44 3.92
CA TYR A 178 -6.46 -14.12 4.21
C TYR A 178 -6.12 -13.04 3.20
N GLN A 179 -5.06 -13.19 2.41
CA GLN A 179 -4.62 -12.14 1.48
C GLN A 179 -5.64 -11.80 0.39
N GLY A 180 -6.48 -12.77 0.00
CA GLY A 180 -7.61 -12.53 -0.89
C GLY A 180 -8.75 -11.72 -0.27
N THR A 181 -8.58 -11.09 0.91
CA THR A 181 -9.57 -10.18 1.52
C THR A 181 -9.25 -8.70 1.27
N GLY A 182 -7.97 -8.36 1.04
CA GLY A 182 -7.54 -7.02 0.64
C GLY A 182 -7.75 -6.76 -0.84
N ASP A 183 -7.07 -5.74 -1.37
CA ASP A 183 -7.14 -5.34 -2.78
C ASP A 183 -6.01 -5.94 -3.64
N ALA A 184 -5.07 -6.67 -3.03
CA ALA A 184 -3.89 -7.22 -3.67
C ALA A 184 -3.57 -8.63 -3.15
N LEU A 185 -3.12 -9.51 -4.06
CA LEU A 185 -2.82 -10.91 -3.80
C LEU A 185 -1.47 -11.30 -4.38
N GLN A 186 -0.59 -11.88 -3.57
CA GLN A 186 0.72 -12.33 -4.03
C GLN A 186 0.68 -13.76 -4.60
N PRO A 187 1.66 -14.16 -5.44
CA PRO A 187 1.75 -15.49 -6.00
C PRO A 187 1.81 -16.59 -4.92
N GLY A 188 1.07 -17.67 -5.13
CA GLY A 188 0.89 -18.75 -4.19
C GLY A 188 -0.29 -18.58 -3.22
N ALA A 189 -0.81 -17.36 -3.02
CA ALA A 189 -2.00 -17.13 -2.21
C ALA A 189 -3.30 -17.48 -2.97
N TRP A 190 -4.41 -17.59 -2.22
CA TRP A 190 -5.68 -18.14 -2.72
C TRP A 190 -6.77 -17.07 -2.87
N ILE A 191 -7.68 -17.32 -3.81
CA ILE A 191 -9.02 -16.74 -3.84
C ILE A 191 -10.00 -17.91 -3.77
N ALA A 192 -10.75 -18.01 -2.68
CA ALA A 192 -11.72 -19.08 -2.45
C ALA A 192 -13.17 -18.56 -2.49
N SER A 193 -14.11 -19.47 -2.76
CA SER A 193 -15.55 -19.19 -2.72
C SER A 193 -16.17 -19.90 -1.52
N ASP A 194 -16.92 -19.17 -0.70
CA ASP A 194 -17.39 -19.69 0.58
C ASP A 194 -18.28 -20.93 0.43
N THR A 195 -18.20 -21.78 1.44
CA THR A 195 -19.28 -22.71 1.78
C THR A 195 -19.64 -22.70 3.28
N VAL A 196 -18.75 -22.33 4.23
CA VAL A 196 -19.05 -22.16 5.69
C VAL A 196 -18.15 -21.12 6.44
N THR A 197 -17.07 -20.55 5.89
CA THR A 197 -16.15 -19.65 6.65
C THR A 197 -15.68 -18.35 5.97
N GLY A 198 -15.08 -18.25 4.78
CA GLY A 198 -14.58 -19.28 3.86
C GLY A 198 -14.44 -18.80 2.40
N ALA A 199 -15.04 -17.66 2.02
CA ALA A 199 -14.66 -16.89 0.84
C ALA A 199 -13.50 -15.95 1.15
N SER A 200 -12.61 -15.74 0.17
CA SER A 200 -11.77 -14.55 0.12
C SER A 200 -12.37 -13.62 -0.94
N ILE A 201 -13.21 -12.67 -0.51
CA ILE A 201 -13.68 -11.59 -1.39
C ILE A 201 -12.55 -10.59 -1.46
N MET A 202 -11.90 -10.47 -2.62
CA MET A 202 -10.88 -9.45 -2.80
C MET A 202 -11.62 -8.11 -2.87
N THR A 203 -11.39 -7.23 -1.89
CA THR A 203 -12.11 -5.97 -1.77
C THR A 203 -11.16 -4.80 -1.96
N ASN A 204 -11.53 -3.88 -2.85
CA ASN A 204 -11.02 -2.52 -2.83
C ASN A 204 -12.15 -1.61 -2.35
N THR A 205 -12.02 -1.09 -1.14
CA THR A 205 -12.96 -0.16 -0.50
C THR A 205 -12.49 1.29 -0.51
N ASN A 206 -11.32 1.57 -1.10
CA ASN A 206 -10.48 2.70 -0.69
C ASN A 206 -10.17 3.71 -1.79
N ASP A 207 -10.28 3.34 -3.09
CA ASP A 207 -9.89 4.24 -4.18
C ASP A 207 -10.75 5.51 -4.27
N PHE A 208 -12.04 5.41 -3.90
CA PHE A 208 -13.03 6.49 -4.06
C PHE A 208 -14.32 6.21 -3.26
N PHE A 209 -14.49 6.75 -2.05
CA PHE A 209 -15.80 6.65 -1.35
C PHE A 209 -16.88 7.38 -2.17
N PRO A 210 -18.13 6.87 -2.28
CA PRO A 210 -18.72 5.71 -1.61
C PRO A 210 -18.63 4.41 -2.43
N TYR A 211 -17.67 4.29 -3.35
CA TYR A 211 -17.52 3.16 -4.25
C TYR A 211 -16.59 2.09 -3.70
N TYR A 212 -17.02 0.85 -3.85
CA TYR A 212 -16.26 -0.33 -3.51
C TYR A 212 -16.34 -1.35 -4.64
N CYS A 213 -15.23 -2.04 -4.85
CA CYS A 213 -15.10 -3.08 -5.85
C CYS A 213 -14.85 -4.42 -5.15
N THR A 214 -15.54 -5.46 -5.59
CA THR A 214 -15.38 -6.83 -5.09
C THR A 214 -15.01 -7.76 -6.24
N LEU A 215 -14.07 -8.67 -6.02
CA LEU A 215 -13.82 -9.80 -6.90
C LEU A 215 -14.11 -11.10 -6.14
N GLN A 216 -14.88 -11.99 -6.77
CA GLN A 216 -15.34 -13.26 -6.20
C GLN A 216 -15.23 -14.38 -7.23
N ILE A 217 -15.08 -15.63 -6.79
CA ILE A 217 -15.05 -16.79 -7.70
C ILE A 217 -16.46 -17.13 -8.22
N ASP A 218 -16.57 -17.27 -9.53
CA ASP A 218 -17.80 -17.65 -10.22
C ASP A 218 -17.80 -19.15 -10.51
N LYS A 219 -18.40 -19.92 -9.60
CA LYS A 219 -18.52 -21.39 -9.63
C LYS A 219 -19.14 -21.94 -10.93
N ARG A 220 -19.85 -21.12 -11.71
CA ARG A 220 -20.48 -21.54 -12.98
C ARG A 220 -19.46 -21.79 -14.10
N ARG A 221 -18.19 -21.41 -13.92
CA ARG A 221 -17.12 -21.52 -14.92
C ARG A 221 -15.82 -21.99 -14.25
N LYS A 222 -15.09 -22.90 -14.89
CA LYS A 222 -13.74 -23.29 -14.43
C LYS A 222 -12.79 -22.08 -14.52
N ARG A 223 -12.15 -21.70 -13.41
CA ARG A 223 -11.43 -20.41 -13.23
C ARG A 223 -12.30 -19.15 -13.38
N GLY A 224 -13.63 -19.28 -13.25
CA GLY A 224 -14.55 -18.15 -13.35
C GLY A 224 -14.39 -17.16 -12.21
N PHE A 225 -14.64 -15.89 -12.50
CA PHE A 225 -14.79 -14.85 -11.47
C PHE A 225 -15.89 -13.86 -11.83
N ALA A 226 -16.39 -13.16 -10.81
CA ALA A 226 -17.30 -12.03 -10.90
C ALA A 226 -16.60 -10.81 -10.30
N ILE A 227 -16.74 -9.65 -10.96
CA ILE A 227 -16.42 -8.36 -10.36
C ILE A 227 -17.72 -7.57 -10.23
N ASN A 228 -17.94 -6.99 -9.05
CA ASN A 228 -19.00 -6.04 -8.82
C ASN A 228 -18.40 -4.70 -8.38
N VAL A 229 -18.74 -3.63 -9.09
CA VAL A 229 -18.43 -2.23 -8.75
C VAL A 229 -19.72 -1.61 -8.26
N GLY A 230 -19.82 -1.30 -6.97
CA GLY A 230 -21.01 -0.70 -6.37
C GLY A 230 -20.68 0.65 -5.75
N GLY A 231 -21.52 1.66 -5.98
CA GLY A 231 -21.58 2.85 -5.12
C GLY A 231 -22.61 2.65 -4.01
N SER A 232 -22.52 3.41 -2.93
CA SER A 232 -23.68 3.54 -2.03
C SER A 232 -24.87 4.13 -2.80
N TYR A 233 -26.05 3.53 -2.63
CA TYR A 233 -27.31 3.98 -3.20
C TYR A 233 -27.64 5.43 -2.85
N ASP A 234 -27.19 5.91 -1.69
CA ASP A 234 -27.42 7.28 -1.18
C ASP A 234 -26.82 8.38 -2.09
N PHE A 235 -25.85 8.04 -2.93
CA PHE A 235 -25.14 8.97 -3.82
C PHE A 235 -25.50 8.78 -5.30
N GLY A 236 -26.55 8.01 -5.60
CA GLY A 236 -27.02 7.78 -6.98
C GLY A 236 -26.04 6.97 -7.85
N GLY A 237 -25.12 6.21 -7.24
CA GLY A 237 -24.13 5.42 -7.96
C GLY A 237 -24.74 4.22 -8.71
N ALA A 238 -24.33 4.04 -9.96
CA ALA A 238 -24.64 2.82 -10.71
C ALA A 238 -23.84 1.62 -10.17
N SER A 239 -24.47 0.44 -10.16
CA SER A 239 -23.81 -0.83 -9.83
C SER A 239 -23.54 -1.61 -11.12
N TYR A 240 -22.29 -2.04 -11.31
CA TYR A 240 -21.85 -2.80 -12.48
C TYR A 240 -21.38 -4.19 -12.03
N GLY A 241 -22.04 -5.25 -12.51
CA GLY A 241 -21.65 -6.64 -12.29
C GLY A 241 -21.24 -7.30 -13.60
N TYR A 242 -20.03 -7.83 -13.68
CA TYR A 242 -19.53 -8.52 -14.88
C TYR A 242 -18.67 -9.73 -14.55
N HIS A 243 -18.67 -10.71 -15.46
CA HIS A 243 -18.04 -12.02 -15.25
C HIS A 243 -16.87 -12.23 -16.20
N GLY A 244 -15.78 -12.77 -15.66
CA GLY A 244 -14.57 -13.12 -16.38
C GLY A 244 -14.15 -14.57 -16.15
N THR A 245 -12.98 -14.92 -16.67
CA THR A 245 -12.33 -16.21 -16.41
C THR A 245 -10.83 -15.99 -16.43
N PHE A 246 -10.14 -16.42 -15.37
CA PHE A 246 -8.69 -16.24 -15.28
C PHE A 246 -7.97 -17.08 -16.35
N PRO A 247 -6.89 -16.57 -16.95
CA PRO A 247 -6.02 -17.35 -17.82
C PRO A 247 -5.48 -18.60 -17.10
N ASP A 248 -5.33 -19.70 -17.84
CA ASP A 248 -4.83 -20.98 -17.34
C ASP A 248 -3.37 -20.92 -16.87
N TRP A 249 -2.53 -20.13 -17.54
CA TRP A 249 -1.16 -19.89 -17.13
C TRP A 249 -1.04 -19.07 -15.84
N MET A 250 -2.07 -18.29 -15.48
CA MET A 250 -2.06 -17.38 -14.33
C MET A 250 -2.49 -18.08 -13.04
N VAL A 251 -3.48 -18.98 -13.09
CA VAL A 251 -4.03 -19.59 -11.88
C VAL A 251 -4.19 -21.12 -11.97
N THR A 252 -3.97 -21.77 -10.84
CA THR A 252 -4.30 -23.20 -10.63
C THR A 252 -5.67 -23.30 -9.97
N TYR A 253 -6.64 -23.93 -10.64
CA TYR A 253 -7.98 -24.17 -10.11
C TYR A 253 -8.06 -25.52 -9.40
N LYS A 254 -8.55 -25.55 -8.16
CA LYS A 254 -8.82 -26.78 -7.41
C LYS A 254 -10.31 -27.16 -7.53
N GLU A 255 -10.58 -28.27 -8.20
CA GLU A 255 -11.91 -28.86 -8.28
C GLU A 255 -12.41 -29.31 -6.89
N GLY A 256 -13.69 -29.09 -6.61
CA GLY A 256 -14.35 -29.47 -5.35
C GLY A 256 -14.20 -28.48 -4.18
N VAL A 257 -13.31 -27.48 -4.28
CA VAL A 257 -13.08 -26.45 -3.24
C VAL A 257 -13.39 -25.04 -3.74
N ASP A 258 -13.83 -24.90 -4.99
CA ASP A 258 -14.19 -23.62 -5.64
C ASP A 258 -13.15 -22.50 -5.43
N SER A 259 -11.87 -22.85 -5.53
CA SER A 259 -10.75 -21.95 -5.28
C SER A 259 -9.74 -21.92 -6.42
N VAL A 260 -9.10 -20.76 -6.58
CA VAL A 260 -7.95 -20.57 -7.47
C VAL A 260 -6.74 -20.13 -6.65
N GLN A 261 -5.59 -20.69 -6.98
CA GLN A 261 -4.29 -20.21 -6.52
C GLN A 261 -3.69 -19.30 -7.58
N LEU A 262 -3.13 -18.16 -7.20
CA LEU A 262 -2.27 -17.42 -8.12
C LEU A 262 -0.97 -18.22 -8.32
N ASN A 263 -0.57 -18.50 -9.55
CA ASN A 263 0.60 -19.34 -9.81
C ASN A 263 1.90 -18.63 -9.40
N VAL A 264 2.82 -19.36 -8.76
CA VAL A 264 4.17 -18.86 -8.45
C VAL A 264 4.93 -18.57 -9.75
N PRO A 265 5.71 -17.47 -9.85
CA PRO A 265 6.40 -17.11 -11.09
C PRO A 265 7.40 -18.19 -11.52
N LYS A 266 7.40 -18.52 -12.82
CA LYS A 266 8.35 -19.48 -13.40
C LYS A 266 9.80 -18.95 -13.42
N SER A 267 9.96 -17.63 -13.39
CA SER A 267 11.25 -16.96 -13.33
C SER A 267 11.58 -16.64 -11.87
N PRO A 268 12.69 -17.17 -11.30
CA PRO A 268 12.92 -17.14 -9.84
C PRO A 268 13.12 -15.75 -9.22
N ASN A 269 13.31 -14.72 -10.05
CA ASN A 269 13.47 -13.32 -9.63
C ASN A 269 12.30 -12.43 -10.07
N ALA A 270 11.24 -12.99 -10.66
CA ALA A 270 10.11 -12.18 -11.09
C ALA A 270 9.23 -11.82 -9.89
N ILE A 271 8.98 -10.51 -9.75
CA ILE A 271 8.12 -9.94 -8.73
C ILE A 271 6.78 -9.65 -9.40
N GLU A 272 5.73 -10.30 -8.93
CA GLU A 272 4.41 -10.34 -9.58
C GLU A 272 3.30 -10.27 -8.53
N PHE A 273 2.15 -9.68 -8.84
CA PHE A 273 0.96 -9.75 -7.99
C PHE A 273 -0.33 -9.47 -8.76
N LEU A 274 -1.47 -9.85 -8.20
CA LEU A 274 -2.80 -9.48 -8.70
C LEU A 274 -3.33 -8.29 -7.89
N LYS A 275 -3.87 -7.27 -8.56
CA LYS A 275 -4.51 -6.08 -7.95
C LYS A 275 -5.96 -5.97 -8.41
N LEU A 276 -6.87 -5.59 -7.53
CA LEU A 276 -8.19 -5.05 -7.84
C LEU A 276 -8.22 -3.55 -7.53
N GLU A 277 -8.61 -2.73 -8.51
CA GLU A 277 -8.61 -1.26 -8.39
C GLU A 277 -9.64 -0.69 -9.36
N LEU A 278 -10.53 0.20 -8.92
CA LEU A 278 -11.62 0.79 -9.72
C LEU A 278 -12.42 -0.20 -10.62
N GLY A 279 -12.55 -1.45 -10.18
CA GLY A 279 -13.24 -2.53 -10.90
C GLY A 279 -12.37 -3.28 -11.91
N GLN A 280 -11.16 -2.79 -12.22
CA GLN A 280 -10.22 -3.54 -13.05
C GLN A 280 -9.36 -4.46 -12.18
N VAL A 281 -9.39 -5.76 -12.46
CA VAL A 281 -8.39 -6.69 -11.96
C VAL A 281 -7.20 -6.71 -12.92
N SER A 282 -5.98 -6.60 -12.38
CA SER A 282 -4.73 -6.54 -13.15
C SER A 282 -3.70 -7.48 -12.57
N PHE A 283 -3.05 -8.29 -13.41
CA PHE A 283 -1.87 -9.07 -13.02
C PHE A 283 -0.61 -8.32 -13.45
N LEU A 284 0.17 -7.87 -12.48
CA LEU A 284 1.28 -6.93 -12.64
C LEU A 284 2.61 -7.64 -12.42
N ARG A 285 3.62 -7.29 -13.21
CA ARG A 285 5.03 -7.70 -13.02
C ARG A 285 5.91 -6.46 -12.88
N TRP A 286 6.88 -6.50 -11.98
CA TRP A 286 7.89 -5.46 -11.85
C TRP A 286 8.87 -5.50 -13.03
N SER A 287 9.04 -4.35 -13.68
CA SER A 287 9.97 -4.16 -14.79
C SER A 287 10.97 -3.08 -14.40
N GLY A 288 12.14 -3.50 -13.92
CA GLY A 288 13.15 -2.60 -13.36
C GLY A 288 14.28 -3.30 -12.60
N ASN A 289 15.12 -2.49 -11.96
CA ASN A 289 16.24 -2.93 -11.12
C ASN A 289 16.17 -2.22 -9.75
N GLY A 290 15.99 -2.99 -8.69
CA GLY A 290 15.67 -2.45 -7.36
C GLY A 290 14.42 -1.57 -7.42
N THR A 291 14.47 -0.40 -6.78
CA THR A 291 13.41 0.62 -6.79
C THR A 291 13.24 1.36 -8.11
N PHE A 292 14.17 1.22 -9.06
CA PHE A 292 14.12 1.89 -10.37
C PHE A 292 13.39 1.03 -11.40
N GLY A 293 12.10 1.28 -11.58
CA GLY A 293 11.26 0.53 -12.51
C GLY A 293 9.81 0.96 -12.49
N THR A 294 8.96 0.22 -13.19
CA THR A 294 7.51 0.36 -13.14
C THR A 294 6.83 -0.99 -13.08
N TRP A 295 5.59 -1.03 -12.61
CA TRP A 295 4.73 -2.17 -12.82
C TRP A 295 4.27 -2.18 -14.28
N GLN A 296 4.24 -3.38 -14.88
CA GLN A 296 3.71 -3.60 -16.20
C GLN A 296 2.59 -4.65 -16.11
N PRO A 297 1.36 -4.35 -16.56
CA PRO A 297 0.29 -5.34 -16.59
C PRO A 297 0.63 -6.41 -17.64
N LEU A 298 0.69 -7.66 -17.19
CA LEU A 298 0.75 -8.84 -18.05
C LEU A 298 -0.64 -9.22 -18.57
N TRP A 299 -1.68 -8.82 -17.84
CA TRP A 299 -3.09 -9.05 -18.15
C TRP A 299 -3.95 -8.10 -17.32
N SER A 300 -5.06 -7.62 -17.88
CA SER A 300 -6.06 -6.82 -17.15
C SER A 300 -7.46 -7.12 -17.65
N PHE A 301 -8.44 -7.06 -16.75
CA PHE A 301 -9.85 -7.28 -17.04
C PHE A 301 -10.74 -6.38 -16.18
N PRO A 302 -11.77 -5.73 -16.76
CA PRO A 302 -12.12 -5.75 -18.17
C PRO A 302 -11.16 -4.88 -18.99
N SER A 303 -10.94 -5.23 -20.25
CA SER A 303 -10.13 -4.44 -21.19
C SER A 303 -10.93 -3.38 -21.96
N SER A 304 -12.26 -3.33 -21.74
CA SER A 304 -13.19 -2.37 -22.32
C SER A 304 -14.03 -1.73 -21.23
N CYS A 305 -14.17 -0.41 -21.29
CA CYS A 305 -14.97 0.37 -20.34
C CYS A 305 -16.48 0.30 -20.63
N SER A 306 -16.90 -0.37 -21.71
CA SER A 306 -18.34 -0.63 -21.96
C SER A 306 -19.01 -1.44 -20.84
N LEU A 307 -18.23 -2.18 -20.03
CA LEU A 307 -18.73 -2.91 -18.86
C LEU A 307 -18.82 -2.04 -17.61
N SER A 308 -17.92 -1.05 -17.47
CA SER A 308 -18.01 0.02 -16.48
C SER A 308 -17.03 1.14 -16.83
N PRO A 309 -17.45 2.41 -16.89
CA PRO A 309 -16.57 3.55 -17.14
C PRO A 309 -15.65 3.87 -15.95
N PHE A 310 -15.90 3.31 -14.76
CA PHE A 310 -15.03 3.48 -13.58
C PHE A 310 -13.58 3.07 -13.83
N ILE A 311 -13.36 2.04 -14.67
CA ILE A 311 -12.00 1.55 -14.94
C ILE A 311 -11.10 2.63 -15.56
N CYS A 312 -11.67 3.63 -16.25
CA CYS A 312 -10.92 4.71 -16.89
C CYS A 312 -10.22 5.65 -15.92
N GLY A 313 -10.44 5.50 -14.61
CA GLY A 313 -9.75 6.26 -13.58
C GLY A 313 -10.17 7.74 -13.52
N ALA A 314 -9.41 8.50 -12.75
CA ALA A 314 -9.61 9.94 -12.57
C ALA A 314 -9.44 10.70 -13.90
N PHE A 315 -10.35 11.60 -14.24
CA PHE A 315 -10.32 12.41 -15.49
C PHE A 315 -10.22 11.58 -16.79
N GLY A 316 -10.46 10.27 -16.71
CA GLY A 316 -10.61 9.38 -17.85
C GLY A 316 -12.09 9.13 -18.12
N ALA A 317 -12.46 9.10 -19.39
CA ALA A 317 -13.84 8.97 -19.84
C ALA A 317 -13.99 7.84 -20.85
N CYS A 318 -15.06 7.06 -20.70
CA CYS A 318 -15.39 5.97 -21.60
C CYS A 318 -16.04 6.48 -22.89
N THR A 319 -15.58 5.99 -24.03
CA THR A 319 -16.18 6.25 -25.36
C THR A 319 -17.25 5.22 -25.70
N GLN A 320 -18.18 5.54 -26.61
CA GLN A 320 -19.12 4.53 -27.15
C GLN A 320 -18.41 3.29 -27.74
N ALA A 321 -17.20 3.45 -28.25
CA ALA A 321 -16.35 2.36 -28.74
C ALA A 321 -15.73 1.47 -27.63
N GLY A 322 -16.06 1.71 -26.35
CA GLY A 322 -15.57 0.93 -25.20
C GLY A 322 -14.12 1.20 -24.81
N LYS A 323 -13.52 2.29 -25.30
CA LYS A 323 -12.14 2.71 -24.98
C LYS A 323 -12.14 3.86 -23.99
N CYS A 324 -11.23 3.82 -23.03
CA CYS A 324 -10.92 4.96 -22.17
C CYS A 324 -10.10 6.00 -22.95
N ARG A 325 -10.48 7.28 -22.86
CA ARG A 325 -9.66 8.43 -23.25
C ARG A 325 -9.48 9.37 -22.06
N CYS A 326 -8.43 10.17 -22.02
CA CYS A 326 -8.41 11.33 -21.13
C CYS A 326 -9.36 12.41 -21.65
N ILE A 327 -9.93 13.20 -20.75
CA ILE A 327 -10.60 14.45 -21.12
C ILE A 327 -9.57 15.50 -21.59
N ASP A 328 -10.05 16.51 -22.31
CA ASP A 328 -9.19 17.56 -22.86
C ASP A 328 -8.41 18.29 -21.74
N GLY A 329 -7.15 18.63 -22.03
CA GLY A 329 -6.22 19.17 -21.03
C GLY A 329 -5.58 18.14 -20.09
N CYS A 330 -5.99 16.86 -20.14
CA CYS A 330 -5.39 15.76 -19.37
C CYS A 330 -4.63 14.75 -20.24
N LYS A 331 -3.71 14.01 -19.62
CA LYS A 331 -2.95 12.90 -20.23
C LYS A 331 -2.88 11.69 -19.28
N PRO A 332 -2.63 10.45 -19.73
CA PRO A 332 -2.54 9.30 -18.84
C PRO A 332 -1.51 9.53 -17.73
N THR A 333 -1.85 9.17 -16.49
CA THR A 333 -0.94 9.30 -15.33
C THR A 333 0.27 8.38 -15.49
N LEU A 334 0.04 7.15 -15.98
CA LEU A 334 1.05 6.15 -16.32
C LEU A 334 0.78 5.66 -17.75
N ALA A 335 1.46 6.24 -18.74
CA ALA A 335 1.25 5.90 -20.15
C ALA A 335 1.55 4.41 -20.44
N ASP A 336 2.63 3.87 -19.88
CA ASP A 336 3.04 2.47 -20.08
C ASP A 336 1.97 1.46 -19.57
N GLU A 337 1.26 1.77 -18.48
CA GLU A 337 0.15 0.93 -18.00
C GLU A 337 -1.09 1.08 -18.90
N TRP A 338 -1.38 2.32 -19.32
CA TRP A 338 -2.53 2.67 -20.16
C TRP A 338 -2.47 2.01 -21.54
N ASP A 339 -1.30 2.04 -22.20
CA ASP A 339 -1.08 1.43 -23.51
C ASP A 339 -1.15 -0.11 -23.46
N LEU A 340 -0.90 -0.71 -22.29
CA LEU A 340 -1.03 -2.14 -22.03
C LEU A 340 -2.44 -2.53 -21.49
N GLY A 341 -3.39 -1.59 -21.47
CA GLY A 341 -4.79 -1.84 -21.17
C GLY A 341 -5.18 -1.76 -19.69
N ARG A 342 -4.32 -1.19 -18.83
CA ARG A 342 -4.62 -0.89 -17.43
C ARG A 342 -4.88 0.61 -17.26
N PHE A 343 -6.09 0.96 -16.89
CA PHE A 343 -6.58 2.35 -16.97
C PHE A 343 -6.80 3.01 -15.59
N THR A 344 -6.63 2.24 -14.51
CA THR A 344 -7.05 2.62 -13.14
C THR A 344 -6.32 3.83 -12.57
N SER A 345 -5.05 4.04 -12.94
CA SER A 345 -4.28 5.25 -12.59
C SER A 345 -4.86 6.55 -13.18
N GLY A 346 -5.81 6.44 -14.10
CA GLY A 346 -6.49 7.56 -14.70
C GLY A 346 -5.57 8.46 -15.51
N CYS A 347 -6.02 9.69 -15.63
CA CYS A 347 -5.35 10.80 -16.26
C CYS A 347 -5.00 11.87 -15.22
N SER A 348 -4.05 12.72 -15.58
CA SER A 348 -3.60 13.88 -14.81
C SER A 348 -3.62 15.12 -15.70
N SER A 349 -3.92 16.28 -15.11
CA SER A 349 -3.86 17.56 -15.83
C SER A 349 -2.44 17.80 -16.37
N ILE A 350 -2.36 18.29 -17.61
CA ILE A 350 -1.09 18.68 -18.23
C ILE A 350 -0.50 19.91 -17.54
N HIS A 351 -1.34 20.73 -16.87
CA HIS A 351 -0.94 21.93 -16.14
C HIS A 351 -1.26 21.79 -14.65
N PRO A 352 -0.30 22.07 -13.73
CA PRO A 352 -0.58 22.13 -12.30
C PRO A 352 -1.66 23.17 -11.99
N MET A 353 -2.65 22.80 -11.16
CA MET A 353 -3.71 23.69 -10.71
C MET A 353 -3.13 24.80 -9.82
N LYS A 354 -3.56 26.05 -10.06
CA LYS A 354 -3.00 27.24 -9.40
C LYS A 354 -3.89 27.72 -8.26
N CYS A 355 -3.73 27.05 -7.11
CA CYS A 355 -4.26 27.53 -5.84
C CYS A 355 -3.38 28.67 -5.30
N ASP A 356 -3.99 29.81 -4.94
CA ASP A 356 -3.34 30.81 -4.10
C ASP A 356 -3.39 30.35 -2.62
N ALA A 357 -2.22 30.00 -2.07
CA ALA A 357 -2.09 29.46 -0.73
C ALA A 357 -2.50 30.45 0.38
N GLU A 358 -2.51 31.76 0.11
CA GLU A 358 -2.90 32.76 1.11
C GLU A 358 -4.43 32.95 1.19
N ASN A 359 -5.14 32.72 0.08
CA ASN A 359 -6.57 33.07 -0.04
C ASN A 359 -7.50 31.87 -0.30
N SER A 360 -7.00 30.69 -0.67
CA SER A 360 -7.79 29.49 -1.03
C SER A 360 -8.69 29.61 -2.29
N PHE A 361 -8.50 30.67 -3.08
CA PHE A 361 -9.09 30.83 -4.41
C PHE A 361 -8.13 30.28 -5.48
N THR A 362 -8.68 29.79 -6.58
CA THR A 362 -7.89 29.41 -7.77
C THR A 362 -8.05 30.44 -8.90
N THR A 363 -7.01 30.58 -9.72
CA THR A 363 -7.01 31.36 -10.97
C THR A 363 -7.07 30.48 -12.23
N ASP A 364 -7.40 29.20 -12.06
CA ASP A 364 -7.47 28.22 -13.14
C ASP A 364 -8.56 28.55 -14.17
N THR A 365 -8.35 28.08 -15.40
CA THR A 365 -9.29 28.20 -16.51
C THR A 365 -9.97 26.88 -16.79
N PHE A 366 -11.30 26.87 -16.83
CA PHE A 366 -12.08 25.69 -17.23
C PHE A 366 -12.10 25.52 -18.75
N VAL A 367 -12.09 24.26 -19.18
CA VAL A 367 -12.38 23.82 -20.55
C VAL A 367 -13.78 23.21 -20.51
N LEU A 368 -14.65 23.59 -21.46
CA LEU A 368 -15.98 23.00 -21.59
C LEU A 368 -15.83 21.50 -21.91
N LEU A 369 -16.41 20.63 -21.07
CA LEU A 369 -16.50 19.21 -21.34
C LEU A 369 -17.95 18.87 -21.71
N ASP A 370 -18.19 18.68 -23.01
CA ASP A 370 -19.50 18.40 -23.59
C ASP A 370 -19.69 16.91 -23.91
N ASN A 371 -20.83 16.58 -24.54
CA ASN A 371 -21.19 15.22 -24.99
C ASN A 371 -21.14 14.14 -23.88
N LEU A 372 -21.30 14.53 -22.61
CA LEU A 372 -21.30 13.60 -21.48
C LEU A 372 -22.62 12.83 -21.41
N GLN A 373 -22.53 11.53 -21.15
CA GLN A 373 -23.68 10.67 -20.88
C GLN A 373 -24.08 10.81 -19.40
N GLY A 374 -24.78 11.90 -19.09
CA GLY A 374 -25.10 12.30 -17.72
C GLY A 374 -23.98 13.11 -17.06
N LEU A 375 -24.08 13.32 -15.75
CA LEU A 375 -23.12 14.11 -14.98
C LEU A 375 -22.14 13.20 -14.20
N PRO A 376 -20.91 13.67 -13.89
CA PRO A 376 -19.97 12.92 -13.06
C PRO A 376 -20.54 12.63 -11.68
N VAL A 377 -20.13 11.52 -11.06
CA VAL A 377 -20.49 11.20 -9.67
C VAL A 377 -19.27 11.37 -8.77
N SER A 378 -19.46 12.04 -7.64
CA SER A 378 -18.45 12.27 -6.60
C SER A 378 -19.15 12.51 -5.25
N GLU A 379 -18.56 12.02 -4.16
CA GLU A 379 -19.00 12.33 -2.80
C GLU A 379 -18.90 13.84 -2.48
N TYR A 380 -18.00 14.56 -3.18
CA TYR A 380 -17.81 16.01 -3.06
C TYR A 380 -18.53 16.80 -4.16
N ALA A 381 -19.51 16.20 -4.83
CA ALA A 381 -20.41 16.92 -5.73
C ALA A 381 -21.53 17.59 -4.91
N ARG A 382 -21.69 18.90 -5.04
CA ARG A 382 -22.67 19.67 -4.25
C ARG A 382 -23.32 20.77 -5.08
N ASP A 383 -24.61 21.00 -4.82
CA ASP A 383 -25.35 22.11 -5.39
C ASP A 383 -25.01 23.40 -4.63
N GLU A 384 -24.92 24.52 -5.36
CA GLU A 384 -24.53 25.83 -4.83
C GLU A 384 -25.60 26.89 -5.15
N PRO A 385 -25.79 27.91 -4.28
CA PRO A 385 -26.70 29.01 -4.54
C PRO A 385 -26.07 30.00 -5.53
N ALA A 386 -26.33 29.82 -6.83
CA ALA A 386 -25.96 30.77 -7.87
C ALA A 386 -27.12 30.97 -8.86
N THR A 387 -27.22 32.19 -9.40
CA THR A 387 -28.29 32.64 -10.31
C THR A 387 -27.83 32.79 -11.77
N SER A 388 -26.53 32.61 -12.03
CA SER A 388 -25.92 32.60 -13.36
C SER A 388 -24.80 31.57 -13.48
N SER A 389 -24.39 31.27 -14.71
CA SER A 389 -23.23 30.40 -15.01
C SER A 389 -21.93 31.03 -14.49
N GLU A 390 -21.84 32.36 -14.58
CA GLU A 390 -20.72 33.18 -14.12
C GLU A 390 -20.60 33.16 -12.58
N GLU A 391 -21.71 33.23 -11.86
CA GLU A 391 -21.74 33.04 -10.40
C GLU A 391 -21.38 31.60 -10.02
N CYS A 392 -21.87 30.60 -10.77
CA CYS A 392 -21.53 29.19 -10.53
C CYS A 392 -20.03 28.90 -10.73
N LYS A 393 -19.45 29.48 -11.79
CA LYS A 393 -18.01 29.47 -12.04
C LYS A 393 -17.23 30.14 -10.91
N SER A 394 -17.72 31.29 -10.44
CA SER A 394 -17.07 32.03 -9.34
C SER A 394 -17.14 31.26 -8.01
N ALA A 395 -18.24 30.55 -7.74
CA ALA A 395 -18.36 29.64 -6.60
C ALA A 395 -17.34 28.50 -6.69
N CYS A 396 -17.16 27.89 -7.87
CA CYS A 396 -16.12 26.88 -8.08
C CYS A 396 -14.70 27.46 -7.88
N LEU A 397 -14.38 28.62 -8.46
CA LEU A 397 -13.09 29.30 -8.27
C LEU A 397 -12.80 29.70 -6.82
N SER A 398 -13.83 29.80 -5.97
CA SER A 398 -13.67 30.07 -4.53
C SER A 398 -13.17 28.88 -3.70
N SER A 399 -12.93 27.74 -4.34
CA SER A 399 -12.35 26.56 -3.70
C SER A 399 -11.24 25.97 -4.56
N CYS A 400 -10.00 25.96 -4.05
CA CYS A 400 -8.87 25.28 -4.69
C CYS A 400 -9.06 23.77 -4.95
N TYR A 401 -10.07 23.15 -4.34
CA TYR A 401 -10.40 21.75 -4.57
C TYR A 401 -11.45 21.56 -5.69
N CYS A 402 -12.10 22.63 -6.16
CA CYS A 402 -13.08 22.52 -7.24
C CYS A 402 -12.42 22.24 -8.60
N THR A 403 -12.99 21.32 -9.36
CA THR A 403 -12.43 20.85 -10.64
C THR A 403 -13.41 20.92 -11.82
N ALA A 404 -14.71 21.00 -11.57
CA ALA A 404 -15.73 21.25 -12.60
C ALA A 404 -16.99 21.89 -12.02
N TYR A 405 -17.81 22.52 -12.86
CA TYR A 405 -19.10 23.08 -12.49
C TYR A 405 -20.12 22.95 -13.63
N SER A 406 -21.41 22.99 -13.33
CA SER A 406 -22.48 22.99 -14.34
C SER A 406 -23.59 23.95 -13.93
N TYR A 407 -24.20 24.61 -14.91
CA TYR A 407 -25.33 25.53 -14.69
C TYR A 407 -26.57 25.16 -15.54
N ASN A 408 -26.70 23.89 -15.96
CA ASN A 408 -27.79 23.47 -16.85
C ASN A 408 -29.16 23.37 -16.14
N SER A 409 -29.19 23.02 -14.85
CA SER A 409 -30.43 22.81 -14.08
C SER A 409 -30.33 23.39 -12.66
N GLY A 410 -29.63 24.52 -12.51
CA GLY A 410 -29.10 25.02 -11.25
C GLY A 410 -27.58 24.82 -11.19
N CYS A 411 -26.93 25.50 -10.23
CA CYS A 411 -25.48 25.40 -10.07
C CYS A 411 -25.08 24.15 -9.29
N LYS A 412 -24.20 23.36 -9.88
CA LYS A 412 -23.57 22.20 -9.24
C LYS A 412 -22.06 22.26 -9.45
N ILE A 413 -21.29 21.99 -8.40
CA ILE A 413 -19.83 21.93 -8.45
C ILE A 413 -19.33 20.54 -8.07
N TRP A 414 -18.18 20.16 -8.61
CA TRP A 414 -17.44 18.95 -8.26
C TRP A 414 -16.07 19.33 -7.70
N GLN A 415 -15.67 18.66 -6.63
CA GLN A 415 -14.33 18.80 -6.07
C GLN A 415 -13.50 17.52 -6.25
N PHE A 416 -12.18 17.69 -6.21
CA PHE A 416 -11.16 16.66 -6.40
C PHE A 416 -11.30 15.95 -7.76
N LYS A 417 -11.04 14.64 -7.82
CA LYS A 417 -10.97 13.88 -9.07
C LYS A 417 -12.36 13.58 -9.62
N LEU A 418 -12.53 13.74 -10.93
CA LEU A 418 -13.74 13.29 -11.64
C LEU A 418 -13.61 11.81 -12.00
N HIS A 419 -14.62 11.01 -11.67
CA HIS A 419 -14.70 9.57 -12.01
C HIS A 419 -16.02 9.27 -12.73
N ASN A 420 -16.17 8.04 -13.24
CA ASN A 420 -17.40 7.54 -13.88
C ASN A 420 -17.82 8.32 -15.15
N LEU A 421 -16.88 8.97 -15.84
CA LEU A 421 -17.17 9.76 -17.02
C LEU A 421 -17.47 8.85 -18.23
N SER A 422 -18.54 9.16 -18.96
CA SER A 422 -18.91 8.49 -20.21
C SER A 422 -19.30 9.52 -21.26
N LEU A 423 -18.98 9.24 -22.52
CA LEU A 423 -19.16 10.14 -23.65
C LEU A 423 -20.11 9.49 -24.65
N ALA A 424 -21.08 10.25 -25.14
CA ALA A 424 -22.10 9.80 -26.06
C ALA A 424 -21.98 10.49 -27.43
N ASP A 425 -22.30 9.74 -28.48
CA ASP A 425 -22.29 10.23 -29.87
C ASP A 425 -23.72 10.51 -30.40
N SER A 426 -24.75 10.44 -29.54
CA SER A 426 -26.13 10.85 -29.86
C SER A 426 -26.85 11.44 -28.62
N PRO A 427 -27.68 12.50 -28.76
CA PRO A 427 -28.37 13.14 -27.64
C PRO A 427 -29.34 12.20 -26.89
N PRO A 428 -29.72 12.50 -25.63
CA PRO A 428 -29.38 13.69 -24.86
C PRO A 428 -27.97 13.64 -24.24
N TYR A 429 -27.35 14.82 -24.11
CA TYR A 429 -26.04 15.00 -23.48
C TYR A 429 -26.12 15.93 -22.27
N SER A 430 -25.10 15.86 -21.43
CA SER A 430 -24.78 16.85 -20.40
C SER A 430 -23.45 17.54 -20.69
N SER A 431 -23.18 18.63 -19.96
CA SER A 431 -21.92 19.37 -20.02
C SER A 431 -21.51 19.91 -18.65
N ILE A 432 -20.20 20.03 -18.43
CA ILE A 432 -19.53 20.61 -17.25
C ILE A 432 -18.32 21.46 -17.65
#